data_AF-A0A497EDP1-F1
#
_entry.id   AF-A0A497EDP1-F1
#
_cell.length_a   1.000
_cell.length_b   1.000
_cell.length_c   1.000
_cell.angle_alpha   90.00
_cell.angle_beta   90.00
_cell.angle_gamma   90.00
#
_symmetry.space_group_name_H-M   'P 1'
#
loop_
_entity.id
_entity.type
_entity.pdbx_description
1 polymer ?
#
loop_
_entity_poly.entity_id
_entity_poly.type
_entity_poly.pdbx_seq_one_letter_code
_entity_poly.pdbx_strand_id
1 'polypeptide(L)'
;MKKPAFYPRCSLRSFRKIYCSVLFAVFSLLLPVAGVNSQQVQGREPVQIGVVAQFDVDTCLERWRPTSEYLTEAIPSYEFTIVPMSPTEAIRAYQAGELDFAIADPAISSELIYLRGGRKIATLKTRGPGGSVTPRCGGVVFCRDDNWSIAVASDLKGVSFAAVDQKSLGGWLAAARELQEIGIAVG
;
A
#
# COMPACT_ATOMS: atom_id res chain seq x y z
N MET A 1 31.70 15.52 23.41
CA MET A 1 32.13 16.92 23.14
C MET A 1 33.49 16.91 22.44
N LYS A 2 33.54 17.18 21.13
CA LYS A 2 34.77 17.39 20.36
C LYS A 2 34.78 18.86 19.90
N LYS A 3 35.83 19.61 20.22
CA LYS A 3 36.04 20.99 19.74
C LYS A 3 36.48 20.96 18.26
N PRO A 4 36.04 21.91 17.42
CA PRO A 4 36.45 21.98 16.02
C PRO A 4 37.81 22.67 15.84
N ALA A 5 38.56 22.22 14.84
CA ALA A 5 39.81 22.84 14.40
C ALA A 5 39.51 24.04 13.48
N PHE A 6 40.17 25.15 13.77
CA PHE A 6 40.11 26.42 13.05
C PHE A 6 41.30 26.50 12.10
N TYR A 7 41.06 26.69 10.80
CA TYR A 7 42.09 27.08 9.83
C TYR A 7 41.61 28.33 9.08
N PRO A 8 42.37 29.44 9.10
CA PRO A 8 42.11 30.58 8.22
C PRO A 8 42.99 30.48 6.96
N ARG A 9 42.49 30.93 5.80
CA ARG A 9 43.06 32.09 5.08
C ARG A 9 42.53 32.26 3.65
N CYS A 10 42.46 33.55 3.32
CA CYS A 10 42.79 34.21 2.06
C CYS A 10 41.75 34.32 0.93
N SER A 11 41.45 35.59 0.67
CA SER A 11 40.65 36.20 -0.38
C SER A 11 41.36 36.25 -1.73
N LEU A 12 40.61 36.78 -2.71
CA LEU A 12 40.95 37.29 -4.05
C LEU A 12 40.65 36.37 -5.23
N ARG A 13 39.55 36.68 -5.92
CA ARG A 13 39.44 36.71 -7.40
C ARG A 13 38.08 37.29 -7.82
N SER A 14 37.96 38.62 -7.71
CA SER A 14 37.03 39.41 -8.52
C SER A 14 37.84 39.95 -9.69
N PHE A 15 37.34 39.81 -10.93
CA PHE A 15 37.69 40.58 -12.17
C PHE A 15 37.48 39.80 -13.49
N ARG A 16 37.05 38.54 -13.49
CA ARG A 16 36.86 37.74 -14.73
C ARG A 16 35.42 37.34 -15.05
N LYS A 17 34.43 38.14 -14.65
CA LYS A 17 32.99 37.80 -14.84
C LYS A 17 32.19 38.73 -15.76
N ILE A 18 32.72 39.90 -16.14
CA ILE A 18 31.91 40.92 -16.85
C ILE A 18 31.86 40.67 -18.38
N TYR A 19 32.89 40.05 -18.96
CA TYR A 19 32.94 39.84 -20.42
C TYR A 19 32.12 38.65 -20.93
N CYS A 20 31.84 37.64 -20.10
CA CYS A 20 30.97 36.51 -20.47
C CYS A 20 29.47 36.88 -20.48
N SER A 21 29.09 37.87 -19.67
CA SER A 21 27.68 38.28 -19.50
C SER A 21 27.12 39.10 -20.67
N VAL A 22 27.95 39.86 -21.39
CA VAL A 22 27.48 40.73 -22.48
C VAL A 22 27.29 39.95 -23.79
N LEU A 23 28.15 38.96 -24.07
CA LEU A 23 28.06 38.12 -25.27
C LEU A 23 26.87 37.14 -25.23
N PHE A 24 26.43 36.73 -24.04
CA PHE A 24 25.27 35.85 -23.89
C PHE A 24 23.93 36.59 -24.05
N ALA A 25 23.89 37.87 -23.70
CA ALA A 25 22.66 38.69 -23.76
C ALA A 25 22.24 39.03 -25.20
N VAL A 26 23.20 39.19 -26.12
CA VAL A 26 22.89 39.54 -27.53
C VAL A 26 22.43 38.32 -28.34
N PHE A 27 22.87 37.11 -28.00
CA PHE A 27 22.44 35.88 -28.67
C PHE A 27 21.03 35.42 -28.26
N SER A 28 20.52 35.90 -27.12
CA SER A 28 19.18 35.58 -26.61
C SER A 28 18.06 36.44 -27.25
N LEU A 29 18.39 37.52 -27.97
CA LEU A 29 17.39 38.48 -28.47
C LEU A 29 16.90 38.21 -29.90
N LEU A 30 17.43 37.18 -30.58
CA LEU A 30 17.16 36.90 -32.01
C LEU A 30 16.59 35.51 -32.29
N LEU A 31 16.19 34.75 -31.26
CA LEU A 31 15.42 33.54 -31.47
C LEU A 31 13.94 33.91 -31.55
N PRO A 32 13.27 33.73 -32.70
CA PRO A 32 11.81 33.82 -32.72
C PRO A 32 11.30 32.76 -31.75
N VAL A 33 10.60 33.23 -30.71
CA VAL A 33 9.75 32.36 -29.89
C VAL A 33 8.62 31.90 -30.80
N ALA A 34 8.91 30.89 -31.61
CA ALA A 34 7.88 30.06 -32.19
C ALA A 34 7.18 29.45 -30.99
N GLY A 35 6.02 30.02 -30.64
CA GLY A 35 5.15 29.51 -29.61
C GLY A 35 4.72 28.10 -30.01
N VAL A 36 5.52 27.12 -29.64
CA VAL A 36 5.09 25.73 -29.55
C VAL A 36 4.10 25.74 -28.39
N ASN A 37 2.83 25.99 -28.71
CA ASN A 37 1.73 25.54 -27.89
C ASN A 37 1.79 24.01 -27.91
N SER A 38 2.69 23.44 -27.13
CA SER A 38 2.51 22.08 -26.67
C SER A 38 1.25 22.13 -25.82
N GLN A 39 0.11 21.80 -26.42
CA GLN A 39 -0.98 21.23 -25.64
C GLN A 39 -0.38 20.01 -24.97
N GLN A 40 0.10 20.19 -23.74
CA GLN A 40 0.33 19.10 -22.83
C GLN A 40 -1.05 18.45 -22.71
N VAL A 41 -1.27 17.37 -23.46
CA VAL A 41 -2.28 16.39 -23.09
C VAL A 41 -1.79 15.93 -21.73
N GLN A 42 -2.33 16.56 -20.68
CA GLN A 42 -1.98 16.27 -19.31
C GLN A 42 -2.51 14.85 -19.08
N GLY A 43 -1.63 13.87 -19.33
CA GLY A 43 -1.93 12.46 -19.09
C GLY A 43 -2.39 12.30 -17.65
N ARG A 44 -3.34 11.40 -17.44
CA ARG A 44 -3.81 11.12 -16.09
C ARG A 44 -2.66 10.59 -15.25
N GLU A 45 -2.48 11.15 -14.06
CA GLU A 45 -1.49 10.65 -13.12
C GLU A 45 -1.97 9.30 -12.57
N PRO A 46 -1.17 8.22 -12.68
CA PRO A 46 -1.60 6.90 -12.24
C PRO A 46 -1.66 6.83 -10.73
N VAL A 47 -2.70 6.19 -10.20
CA VAL A 47 -2.89 5.93 -8.76
C VAL A 47 -3.17 4.46 -8.54
N GLN A 48 -2.31 3.79 -7.78
CA GLN A 48 -2.41 2.36 -7.49
C GLN A 48 -3.10 2.13 -6.15
N ILE A 49 -4.25 1.44 -6.20
CA ILE A 49 -5.01 1.01 -5.01
C ILE A 49 -4.76 -0.48 -4.83
N GLY A 50 -3.88 -0.81 -3.88
CA GLY A 50 -3.67 -2.18 -3.45
C GLY A 50 -4.87 -2.71 -2.68
N VAL A 51 -5.38 -3.88 -3.05
CA VAL A 51 -6.47 -4.53 -2.33
C VAL A 51 -6.00 -5.90 -1.86
N VAL A 52 -5.91 -6.08 -0.54
CA VAL A 52 -5.65 -7.40 0.05
C VAL A 52 -6.84 -8.30 -0.26
N ALA A 53 -6.66 -9.17 -1.24
CA ALA A 53 -7.71 -10.03 -1.77
C ALA A 53 -8.06 -11.10 -0.73
N GLN A 54 -9.31 -11.06 -0.26
CA GLN A 54 -9.85 -12.09 0.63
C GLN A 54 -10.25 -13.37 -0.14
N PHE A 55 -10.27 -13.29 -1.47
CA PHE A 55 -10.71 -14.32 -2.42
C PHE A 55 -9.71 -14.39 -3.59
N ASP A 56 -10.13 -15.00 -4.70
CA ASP A 56 -9.39 -14.98 -5.94
C ASP A 56 -9.33 -13.57 -6.58
N VAL A 57 -8.41 -13.42 -7.54
CA VAL A 57 -8.13 -12.17 -8.25
C VAL A 57 -9.36 -11.66 -9.01
N ASP A 58 -10.13 -12.55 -9.65
CA ASP A 58 -11.28 -12.16 -10.47
C ASP A 58 -12.41 -11.62 -9.60
N THR A 59 -12.73 -12.29 -8.49
CA THR A 59 -13.69 -11.81 -7.48
C THR A 59 -13.26 -10.47 -6.89
N CYS A 60 -11.96 -10.27 -6.65
CA CYS A 60 -11.44 -8.99 -6.18
C CYS A 60 -11.68 -7.88 -7.21
N LEU A 61 -11.36 -8.13 -8.48
CA LEU A 61 -11.56 -7.16 -9.55
C LEU A 61 -13.04 -6.88 -9.80
N GLU A 62 -13.90 -7.90 -9.83
CA GLU A 62 -15.35 -7.72 -9.98
C GLU A 62 -15.91 -6.79 -8.89
N ARG A 63 -15.47 -6.98 -7.64
CA ARG A 63 -15.93 -6.19 -6.51
C ARG A 63 -15.40 -4.76 -6.51
N TRP A 64 -14.13 -4.54 -6.89
CA TRP A 64 -13.44 -3.27 -6.66
C TRP A 64 -13.20 -2.44 -7.92
N ARG A 65 -13.19 -3.03 -9.12
CA ARG A 65 -13.03 -2.29 -10.39
C ARG A 65 -14.07 -1.18 -10.57
N PRO A 66 -15.37 -1.35 -10.21
CA PRO A 66 -16.32 -0.24 -10.27
C PRO A 66 -15.90 0.98 -9.42
N THR A 67 -15.13 0.75 -8.34
CA THR A 67 -14.60 1.85 -7.51
C THR A 67 -13.50 2.61 -8.24
N SER A 68 -12.54 1.92 -8.87
CA SER A 68 -11.48 2.60 -9.62
C SER A 68 -12.01 3.31 -10.87
N GLU A 69 -12.98 2.73 -11.55
CA GLU A 69 -13.68 3.35 -12.68
C GLU A 69 -14.37 4.65 -12.24
N TYR A 70 -15.16 4.59 -11.16
CA TYR A 70 -15.83 5.76 -10.60
C TYR A 70 -14.85 6.87 -10.19
N LEU A 71 -13.75 6.54 -9.50
CA LEU A 71 -12.76 7.54 -9.06
C LEU A 71 -12.05 8.19 -10.26
N THR A 72 -11.76 7.42 -11.30
CA THR A 72 -11.15 7.90 -12.55
C THR A 72 -12.08 8.84 -13.31
N GLU A 73 -13.39 8.57 -13.30
CA GLU A 73 -14.40 9.47 -13.87
C GLU A 73 -14.58 10.74 -13.03
N ALA A 74 -14.64 10.59 -11.70
CA ALA A 74 -14.90 11.69 -10.77
C ALA A 74 -13.70 12.64 -10.61
N ILE A 75 -12.47 12.18 -10.85
CA ILE A 75 -11.25 12.96 -10.69
C ILE A 75 -10.42 12.88 -11.98
N PRO A 76 -10.74 13.68 -13.01
CA PRO A 76 -10.21 13.49 -14.37
C PRO A 76 -8.70 13.61 -14.53
N SER A 77 -8.00 14.22 -13.55
CA SER A 77 -6.53 14.35 -13.54
C SER A 77 -5.81 13.06 -13.15
N TYR A 78 -6.50 12.05 -12.61
CA TYR A 78 -5.91 10.80 -12.14
C TYR A 78 -6.53 9.57 -12.81
N GLU A 79 -5.76 8.50 -12.90
CA GLU A 79 -6.20 7.19 -13.38
C GLU A 79 -5.99 6.16 -12.27
N PHE A 80 -7.09 5.71 -11.68
CA PHE A 80 -7.06 4.77 -10.56
C PHE A 80 -7.07 3.33 -11.08
N THR A 81 -6.21 2.49 -10.52
CA THR A 81 -6.16 1.05 -10.84
C THR A 81 -6.23 0.23 -9.57
N ILE A 82 -7.04 -0.85 -9.58
CA ILE A 82 -7.06 -1.86 -8.53
C ILE A 82 -5.94 -2.86 -8.76
N VAL A 83 -5.12 -3.09 -7.74
CA VAL A 83 -4.07 -4.12 -7.74
C VAL A 83 -4.42 -5.16 -6.67
N PRO A 84 -4.98 -6.32 -7.05
CA PRO A 84 -5.19 -7.43 -6.13
C PRO A 84 -3.85 -7.96 -5.60
N MET A 85 -3.78 -8.27 -4.31
CA MET A 85 -2.55 -8.72 -3.65
C MET A 85 -2.83 -9.62 -2.44
N SER A 86 -1.91 -10.50 -2.12
CA SER A 86 -1.87 -11.20 -0.82
C SER A 86 -1.49 -10.24 0.32
N PRO A 87 -1.75 -10.63 1.58
CA PRO A 87 -1.32 -9.87 2.76
C PRO A 87 0.20 -9.58 2.76
N THR A 88 1.02 -10.58 2.42
CA THR A 88 2.48 -10.41 2.35
C THR A 88 2.91 -9.47 1.22
N GLU A 89 2.30 -9.57 0.04
CA GLU A 89 2.60 -8.67 -1.09
C GLU A 89 2.22 -7.22 -0.80
N ALA A 90 1.14 -6.97 -0.06
CA ALA A 90 0.72 -5.62 0.31
C ALA A 90 1.79 -4.89 1.14
N ILE A 91 2.38 -5.58 2.10
CA ILE A 91 3.46 -5.03 2.93
C ILE A 91 4.67 -4.70 2.05
N ARG A 92 5.08 -5.65 1.19
CA ARG A 92 6.21 -5.46 0.26
C ARG A 92 5.97 -4.27 -0.67
N ALA A 93 4.82 -4.22 -1.35
CA ALA A 93 4.50 -3.20 -2.33
C ALA A 93 4.43 -1.80 -1.70
N TYR A 94 3.88 -1.68 -0.49
CA TYR A 94 3.89 -0.43 0.26
C TYR A 94 5.32 0.05 0.54
N GLN A 95 6.21 -0.85 0.99
CA GLN A 95 7.61 -0.50 1.27
C GLN A 95 8.40 -0.10 0.02
N ALA A 96 8.05 -0.68 -1.13
CA ALA A 96 8.64 -0.35 -2.41
C ALA A 96 8.12 0.96 -3.02
N GLY A 97 7.10 1.59 -2.41
CA GLY A 97 6.43 2.77 -2.97
C GLY A 97 5.60 2.46 -4.22
N GLU A 98 5.16 1.21 -4.37
CA GLU A 98 4.35 0.74 -5.51
C GLU A 98 2.85 1.05 -5.34
N LEU A 99 2.42 1.50 -4.15
CA LEU A 99 1.02 1.74 -3.80
C LEU A 99 0.81 3.14 -3.24
N ASP A 100 -0.24 3.81 -3.72
CA ASP A 100 -0.72 5.08 -3.17
C ASP A 100 -1.74 4.85 -2.06
N PHE A 101 -2.60 3.84 -2.23
CA PHE A 101 -3.63 3.45 -1.26
C PHE A 101 -3.64 1.95 -1.05
N ALA A 102 -4.09 1.53 0.14
CA ALA A 102 -4.29 0.13 0.47
C ALA A 102 -5.65 -0.09 1.14
N ILE A 103 -6.43 -1.03 0.61
CA ILE A 103 -7.61 -1.61 1.25
C ILE A 103 -7.16 -2.95 1.83
N ALA A 104 -7.00 -2.99 3.14
CA ALA A 104 -6.37 -4.10 3.83
C ALA A 104 -7.18 -4.59 5.04
N ASP A 105 -6.99 -5.85 5.43
CA ASP A 105 -7.51 -6.36 6.70
C ASP A 105 -6.87 -5.63 7.91
N PRO A 106 -7.44 -5.73 9.13
CA PRO A 106 -6.95 -4.97 10.27
C PRO A 106 -5.52 -5.28 10.72
N ALA A 107 -5.01 -6.52 10.52
CA ALA A 107 -3.62 -6.83 10.87
C ALA A 107 -2.67 -6.11 9.94
N ILE A 108 -2.91 -6.19 8.62
CA ILE A 108 -2.10 -5.47 7.62
C ILE A 108 -2.24 -3.97 7.79
N SER A 109 -3.45 -3.45 7.99
CA SER A 109 -3.66 -2.02 8.25
C SER A 109 -2.89 -1.55 9.48
N SER A 110 -2.86 -2.33 10.57
CA SER A 110 -2.09 -2.01 11.77
C SER A 110 -0.58 -2.03 11.50
N GLU A 111 -0.07 -3.04 10.76
CA GLU A 111 1.34 -3.10 10.37
C GLU A 111 1.75 -1.88 9.53
N LEU A 112 0.96 -1.53 8.52
CA LEU A 112 1.24 -0.37 7.66
C LEU A 112 1.25 0.94 8.45
N ILE A 113 0.30 1.13 9.37
CA ILE A 113 0.21 2.37 10.17
C ILE A 113 1.33 2.45 11.20
N TYR A 114 1.46 1.44 12.06
CA TYR A 114 2.33 1.52 13.24
C TYR A 114 3.79 1.24 12.91
N LEU A 115 4.08 0.42 11.89
CA LEU A 115 5.45 0.00 11.58
C LEU A 115 6.00 0.63 10.30
N ARG A 116 5.17 1.26 9.48
CA ARG A 116 5.57 1.77 8.16
C ARG A 116 5.13 3.21 7.86
N GLY A 117 4.47 3.89 8.81
CA GLY A 117 4.12 5.31 8.66
C GLY A 117 2.87 5.57 7.80
N GLY A 118 2.10 4.53 7.51
CA GLY A 118 0.82 4.64 6.82
C GLY A 118 -0.21 5.43 7.62
N ARG A 119 -1.23 5.95 6.94
CA ARG A 119 -2.31 6.72 7.55
C ARG A 119 -3.65 6.11 7.20
N LYS A 120 -4.53 5.99 8.20
CA LYS A 120 -5.91 5.54 8.00
C LYS A 120 -6.81 6.70 7.61
N ILE A 121 -7.48 6.59 6.47
CA ILE A 121 -8.42 7.61 5.98
C ILE A 121 -9.88 7.17 6.05
N ALA A 122 -10.14 5.86 6.01
CA ALA A 122 -11.49 5.29 6.05
C ALA A 122 -11.49 3.91 6.72
N THR A 123 -12.67 3.45 7.15
CA THR A 123 -12.90 2.07 7.62
C THR A 123 -14.11 1.50 6.88
N LEU A 124 -13.91 0.38 6.18
CA LEU A 124 -15.02 -0.37 5.58
C LEU A 124 -15.83 -1.05 6.70
N LYS A 125 -17.15 -0.84 6.70
CA LYS A 125 -18.09 -1.60 7.54
C LYS A 125 -18.84 -2.59 6.68
N THR A 126 -18.78 -3.86 7.03
CA THR A 126 -19.41 -4.93 6.24
C THR A 126 -20.83 -5.19 6.74
N ARG A 127 -21.74 -5.46 5.79
CA ARG A 127 -23.09 -5.96 6.09
C ARG A 127 -23.04 -7.48 6.23
N GLY A 128 -23.43 -7.99 7.39
CA GLY A 128 -23.61 -9.40 7.65
C GLY A 128 -25.03 -9.89 7.30
N PRO A 129 -25.32 -11.17 7.58
CA PRO A 129 -26.65 -11.74 7.44
C PRO A 129 -27.70 -10.90 8.18
N GLY A 130 -28.89 -10.78 7.59
CA GLY A 130 -29.99 -9.99 8.14
C GLY A 130 -29.76 -8.47 8.13
N GLY A 131 -28.75 -7.96 7.41
CA GLY A 131 -28.49 -6.53 7.28
C GLY A 131 -27.73 -5.91 8.47
N SER A 132 -27.25 -6.73 9.40
CA SER A 132 -26.40 -6.27 10.50
C SER A 132 -25.14 -5.59 9.97
N VAL A 133 -24.76 -4.44 10.52
CA VAL A 133 -23.55 -3.72 10.12
C VAL A 133 -22.51 -3.87 11.23
N THR A 134 -21.32 -4.38 10.89
CA THR A 134 -20.25 -4.57 11.86
C THR A 134 -18.91 -4.02 11.36
N PRO A 135 -18.14 -3.30 12.21
CA PRO A 135 -16.76 -2.96 11.93
C PRO A 135 -15.78 -4.08 12.35
N ARG A 136 -16.29 -5.20 12.88
CA ARG A 136 -15.48 -6.32 13.37
C ARG A 136 -15.31 -7.38 12.29
N CYS A 137 -14.14 -8.02 12.28
CA CYS A 137 -13.85 -9.23 11.52
C CYS A 137 -13.21 -10.28 12.44
N GLY A 138 -13.15 -11.53 11.97
CA GLY A 138 -12.57 -12.68 12.67
C GLY A 138 -12.23 -13.80 11.70
N GLY A 139 -11.73 -14.92 12.24
CA GLY A 139 -11.43 -16.14 11.50
C GLY A 139 -12.39 -17.27 11.85
N VAL A 140 -12.46 -18.27 10.98
CA VAL A 140 -13.20 -19.52 11.21
C VAL A 140 -12.29 -20.68 10.82
N VAL A 141 -12.13 -21.64 11.74
CA VAL A 141 -11.55 -22.95 11.41
C VAL A 141 -12.70 -23.89 11.10
N PHE A 142 -12.63 -24.57 9.97
CA PHE A 142 -13.63 -25.55 9.56
C PHE A 142 -12.93 -26.83 9.08
N CYS A 143 -13.64 -27.94 9.16
CA CYS A 143 -13.21 -29.21 8.63
C CYS A 143 -14.33 -29.81 7.77
N ARG A 144 -14.03 -30.90 7.05
CA ARG A 144 -15.05 -31.63 6.32
C ARG A 144 -15.98 -32.35 7.30
N ASP A 145 -17.26 -32.43 6.95
CA ASP A 145 -18.29 -33.11 7.76
C ASP A 145 -18.02 -34.62 7.96
N ASP A 146 -17.29 -35.24 7.04
CA ASP A 146 -16.86 -36.64 7.14
C ASP A 146 -15.54 -36.83 7.93
N ASN A 147 -14.98 -35.77 8.50
CA ASN A 147 -13.78 -35.85 9.34
C ASN A 147 -14.15 -35.82 10.84
N TRP A 148 -14.63 -36.94 11.35
CA TRP A 148 -15.03 -37.08 12.76
C TRP A 148 -13.87 -37.03 13.76
N SER A 149 -12.62 -36.97 13.30
CA SER A 149 -11.45 -36.85 14.18
C SER A 149 -11.22 -35.44 14.71
N ILE A 150 -11.92 -34.43 14.15
CA ILE A 150 -11.80 -33.02 14.55
C ILE A 150 -13.18 -32.52 14.94
N ALA A 151 -13.45 -32.43 16.23
CA ALA A 151 -14.70 -31.88 16.77
C ALA A 151 -14.47 -30.57 17.54
N VAL A 152 -13.31 -30.43 18.18
CA VAL A 152 -12.93 -29.26 18.99
C VAL A 152 -11.52 -28.78 18.65
N ALA A 153 -11.20 -27.56 19.03
CA ALA A 153 -9.89 -26.96 18.74
C ALA A 153 -8.70 -27.77 19.28
N SER A 154 -8.87 -28.49 20.39
CA SER A 154 -7.81 -29.34 20.96
C SER A 154 -7.42 -30.53 20.07
N ASP A 155 -8.33 -30.96 19.19
CA ASP A 155 -8.10 -32.08 18.27
C ASP A 155 -7.12 -31.71 17.16
N LEU A 156 -6.84 -30.41 16.98
CA LEU A 156 -5.87 -29.93 16.00
C LEU A 156 -4.41 -30.18 16.42
N LYS A 157 -4.17 -30.73 17.61
CA LYS A 157 -2.81 -31.03 18.09
C LYS A 157 -2.16 -32.10 17.21
N GLY A 158 -1.08 -31.72 16.52
CA GLY A 158 -0.37 -32.61 15.60
C GLY A 158 -1.08 -32.81 14.26
N VAL A 159 -2.16 -32.07 14.00
CA VAL A 159 -2.88 -32.09 12.73
C VAL A 159 -2.38 -30.94 11.86
N SER A 160 -2.11 -31.24 10.59
CA SER A 160 -1.83 -30.21 9.58
C SER A 160 -3.12 -29.65 9.01
N PHE A 161 -3.21 -28.34 8.86
CA PHE A 161 -4.32 -27.65 8.21
C PHE A 161 -3.82 -26.53 7.31
N ALA A 162 -4.62 -26.17 6.30
CA ALA A 162 -4.30 -25.08 5.38
C ALA A 162 -4.80 -23.74 5.92
N ALA A 163 -4.08 -22.67 5.58
CA ALA A 163 -4.37 -21.30 5.96
C ALA A 163 -4.11 -20.37 4.76
N VAL A 164 -4.64 -19.15 4.81
CA VAL A 164 -4.54 -18.19 3.69
C VAL A 164 -3.12 -17.62 3.57
N ASP A 165 -2.67 -16.93 4.62
CA ASP A 165 -1.36 -16.30 4.72
C ASP A 165 -1.06 -16.07 6.21
N GLN A 166 0.19 -16.26 6.65
CA GLN A 166 0.61 -16.09 8.04
C GLN A 166 0.42 -14.65 8.58
N LYS A 167 0.29 -13.66 7.69
CA LYS A 167 0.01 -12.27 8.03
C LYS A 167 -1.49 -11.94 8.05
N SER A 168 -2.34 -12.83 7.57
CA SER A 168 -3.79 -12.62 7.54
C SER A 168 -4.40 -12.68 8.94
N LEU A 169 -5.17 -11.67 9.33
CA LEU A 169 -5.87 -11.67 10.61
C LEU A 169 -6.83 -12.86 10.74
N GLY A 170 -7.79 -12.95 9.82
CA GLY A 170 -8.81 -14.01 9.83
C GLY A 170 -8.31 -15.35 9.29
N GLY A 171 -7.33 -15.32 8.38
CA GLY A 171 -6.81 -16.52 7.72
C GLY A 171 -5.73 -17.26 8.49
N TRP A 172 -5.09 -16.65 9.49
CA TRP A 172 -4.07 -17.29 10.32
C TRP A 172 -4.04 -16.75 11.75
N LEU A 173 -3.77 -15.46 11.93
CA LEU A 173 -3.36 -14.90 13.23
C LEU A 173 -4.41 -15.12 14.33
N ALA A 174 -5.70 -15.00 14.01
CA ALA A 174 -6.77 -15.24 14.98
C ALA A 174 -6.78 -16.70 15.46
N ALA A 175 -6.81 -17.66 14.54
CA ALA A 175 -6.80 -19.08 14.87
C ALA A 175 -5.49 -19.48 15.58
N ALA A 176 -4.36 -18.94 15.12
CA ALA A 176 -3.06 -19.19 15.71
C ALA A 176 -2.99 -18.74 17.17
N ARG A 177 -3.54 -17.55 17.47
CA ARG A 177 -3.66 -17.05 18.84
C ARG A 177 -4.54 -17.96 19.69
N GLU A 178 -5.71 -18.37 19.22
CA GLU A 178 -6.61 -19.27 19.98
C GLU A 178 -5.95 -20.62 20.27
N LEU A 179 -5.23 -21.20 19.30
CA LEU A 179 -4.50 -22.46 19.46
C LEU A 179 -3.35 -22.34 20.46
N GLN A 180 -2.62 -21.23 20.41
CA GLN A 180 -1.54 -20.96 21.36
C GLN A 180 -2.05 -20.87 22.80
N GLU A 181 -3.24 -20.29 23.03
CA GLU A 181 -3.83 -20.20 24.37
C GLU A 181 -4.14 -21.56 24.99
N ILE A 182 -4.47 -22.56 24.17
CA ILE A 182 -4.71 -23.94 24.62
C ILE A 182 -3.45 -24.81 24.56
N GLY A 183 -2.27 -24.21 24.38
CA GLY A 183 -0.99 -24.90 24.39
C GLY A 183 -0.66 -25.67 23.11
N ILE A 184 -1.30 -25.35 21.99
CA ILE A 184 -0.98 -25.89 20.67
C ILE A 184 -0.08 -24.90 19.94
N ALA A 185 1.16 -25.30 19.71
CA ALA A 185 2.08 -24.52 18.90
C ALA A 185 1.67 -24.58 17.42
N VAL A 186 1.69 -23.42 16.78
CA VAL A 186 1.40 -23.21 15.36
C VAL A 186 2.62 -22.53 14.76
N GLY A 187 3.42 -23.31 14.03
CA GLY A 187 4.71 -22.88 13.48
C GLY A 187 5.25 -23.89 12.48
#